data_AF-A0A9D4ENY2-F1
#
_entry.id   AF-A0A9D4ENY2-F1
#
_cell.length_a   1.000
_cell.length_b   1.000
_cell.length_c   1.000
_cell.angle_alpha   90.00
_cell.angle_beta   90.00
_cell.angle_gamma   90.00
#
_symmetry.space_group_name_H-M   'P 1'
#
loop_
_entity.id
_entity.type
_entity.pdbx_description
1 polymer ?
#
loop_
_entity_poly.entity_id
_entity_poly.type
_entity_poly.pdbx_seq_one_letter_code
_entity_poly.pdbx_strand_id
1 'polypeptide(L)' 'MAASAQSSVDQGSNEVKDYICDACEDQNNVETSAGFYCKQCDRFYCGNCIDQHGKALAKHIVFERKDIDKWPV' A
#
# COMPACT_ATOMS: atom_id res chain seq x y z
N MET A 1 35.83 29.06 7.51
CA MET A 1 35.37 28.97 6.10
C MET A 1 35.45 27.50 5.74
N ALA A 2 34.41 26.73 5.43
CA ALA A 2 33.14 27.02 4.80
C ALA A 2 32.02 26.06 5.29
N ALA A 3 30.82 26.35 4.82
CA ALA A 3 29.51 26.06 5.40
C ALA A 3 29.07 24.59 5.42
N SER A 4 28.29 24.30 6.46
CA SER A 4 27.31 23.23 6.57
C SER A 4 26.36 23.20 5.37
N ALA A 5 26.28 22.06 4.69
CA ALA A 5 25.11 21.71 3.88
C ALA A 5 24.38 20.60 4.62
N GLN A 6 23.47 20.99 5.52
CA GLN A 6 22.51 20.09 6.11
C GLN A 6 21.53 19.69 5.01
N SER A 7 21.67 18.46 4.50
CA SER A 7 20.62 17.80 3.73
C SER A 7 19.44 17.60 4.67
N SER A 8 18.52 18.57 4.65
CA SER A 8 17.19 18.41 5.23
C SER A 8 16.46 17.43 4.32
N VAL A 9 16.64 16.14 4.61
CA VAL A 9 15.67 15.16 4.16
C VAL A 9 14.47 15.39 5.06
N ASP A 10 13.49 16.12 4.54
CA ASP A 10 12.15 16.16 5.08
C ASP A 10 11.67 14.72 5.19
N GLN A 11 11.90 14.12 6.36
CA GLN A 11 11.16 12.99 6.87
C GLN A 11 9.74 13.48 7.14
N GLY A 12 9.00 13.74 6.06
CA GLY A 12 7.56 13.61 6.08
C GLY A 12 7.30 12.22 6.61
N SER A 13 6.68 12.16 7.79
CA SER A 13 6.36 10.94 8.52
C SER A 13 5.40 10.10 7.68
N ASN A 14 5.93 9.43 6.67
CA ASN A 14 5.29 8.32 6.00
C ASN A 14 5.93 7.10 6.64
N GLU A 15 5.46 6.77 7.85
CA GLU A 15 5.57 5.41 8.35
C GLU A 15 5.11 4.53 7.19
N VAL A 16 6.07 3.93 6.49
CA VAL A 16 5.79 2.93 5.48
C VAL A 16 5.24 1.79 6.30
N LYS A 17 3.94 1.80 6.58
CA LYS A 17 3.28 0.60 7.06
C LYS A 17 3.46 -0.38 5.92
N ASP A 18 4.35 -1.33 6.12
CA ASP A 18 4.64 -2.43 5.23
C ASP A 18 3.43 -3.38 5.23
N TYR A 19 2.29 -2.89 4.72
CA TYR A 19 1.15 -3.74 4.45
C TYR A 19 1.55 -4.73 3.36
N ILE A 20 1.26 -6.00 3.57
CA ILE A 20 1.58 -7.08 2.65
C ILE A 20 0.32 -7.41 1.84
N CYS A 21 0.49 -7.76 0.57
CA CYS A 21 -0.61 -8.23 -0.24
C CYS A 21 -1.09 -9.61 0.24
N ASP A 22 -2.27 -9.70 0.84
CA ASP A 22 -2.94 -10.95 1.25
C ASP A 22 -2.96 -11.98 0.12
N ALA A 23 -3.24 -11.53 -1.10
CA ALA A 23 -3.33 -12.42 -2.25
C ALA A 23 -1.97 -12.99 -2.70
N CYS A 24 -0.87 -12.29 -2.41
CA CYS A 24 0.48 -12.80 -2.66
C CYS A 24 0.92 -13.73 -1.53
N GLU A 25 0.59 -13.39 -0.28
CA GLU A 25 0.86 -14.21 0.91
C GLU A 25 0.21 -15.59 0.78
N ASP A 26 -1.09 -15.63 0.45
CA ASP A 26 -1.85 -16.88 0.26
C ASP A 26 -1.22 -17.80 -0.80
N GLN A 27 -0.71 -17.20 -1.88
CA GLN A 27 -0.07 -17.93 -2.98
C GLN A 27 1.39 -18.30 -2.71
N ASN A 28 1.92 -18.04 -1.50
CA ASN A 28 3.34 -18.19 -1.16
C ASN A 28 4.26 -17.53 -2.22
N ASN A 29 3.78 -16.44 -2.81
CA ASN A 29 4.52 -15.69 -3.79
C ASN A 29 5.39 -14.64 -3.09
N VAL A 30 6.23 -13.93 -3.86
CA VAL A 30 7.05 -12.85 -3.31
C VAL A 30 6.16 -11.87 -2.54
N GLU A 31 6.43 -11.71 -1.24
CA GLU A 31 5.74 -10.76 -0.37
C GLU A 31 5.86 -9.37 -0.98
N THR A 32 4.77 -8.93 -1.61
CA THR A 32 4.74 -7.67 -2.35
C THR A 32 4.04 -6.64 -1.49
N SER A 33 4.65 -5.47 -1.33
CA SER A 33 4.05 -4.37 -0.59
C SER A 33 2.68 -4.00 -1.19
N ALA A 34 1.65 -4.03 -0.36
CA ALA A 34 0.31 -3.61 -0.73
C ALA A 34 0.28 -2.10 -0.98
N GLY A 35 -0.30 -1.72 -2.11
CA GLY A 35 -0.55 -0.33 -2.49
C GLY A 35 -2.02 0.05 -2.37
N PHE A 36 -2.89 -0.94 -2.17
CA PHE A 36 -4.32 -0.82 -2.23
C PHE A 36 -4.98 -1.64 -1.13
N TYR A 37 -6.06 -1.12 -0.55
CA TYR A 37 -6.90 -1.82 0.40
C TYR A 37 -8.33 -1.85 -0.12
N CYS A 38 -8.94 -3.03 -0.17
CA CYS A 38 -10.32 -3.20 -0.56
C CYS A 38 -11.21 -3.28 0.68
N LYS A 39 -12.07 -2.28 0.89
CA LYS A 39 -12.95 -2.22 2.06
C LYS A 39 -13.95 -3.38 2.12
N GLN A 40 -14.43 -3.83 0.96
CA GLN A 40 -15.46 -4.86 0.89
C GLN A 40 -14.91 -6.27 1.08
N CYS A 41 -13.64 -6.47 0.73
CA CYS A 41 -12.95 -7.73 0.97
C CYS A 41 -12.17 -7.72 2.29
N ASP A 42 -12.03 -6.55 2.90
CA ASP A 42 -11.18 -6.29 4.06
C ASP A 42 -9.77 -6.89 3.88
N ARG A 43 -9.19 -6.64 2.70
CA ARG A 43 -7.93 -7.26 2.26
C ARG A 43 -7.00 -6.25 1.61
N PHE A 44 -5.71 -6.50 1.78
CA PHE A 44 -4.66 -5.70 1.18
C PHE A 44 -4.19 -6.32 -0.14
N TYR A 45 -3.96 -5.47 -1.13
CA TYR A 45 -3.60 -5.87 -2.48
C TYR A 45 -2.42 -5.05 -3.01
N CYS A 46 -1.50 -5.72 -3.71
CA CYS A 46 -0.51 -5.07 -4.54
C CYS A 46 -1.13 -4.61 -5.88
N GLY A 47 -0.41 -3.81 -6.66
CA GLY A 47 -0.88 -3.30 -7.95
C GLY A 47 -1.31 -4.37 -8.96
N ASN A 48 -0.66 -5.54 -8.93
CA ASN A 48 -1.01 -6.64 -9.82
C ASN A 48 -2.28 -7.38 -9.35
N CYS A 49 -2.37 -7.68 -8.05
CA CYS A 49 -3.54 -8.38 -7.50
C CYS A 49 -4.79 -7.50 -7.52
N ILE A 50 -4.66 -6.19 -7.33
CA ILE A 50 -5.82 -5.28 -7.41
C ILE A 50 -6.32 -5.12 -8.85
N ASP A 51 -5.45 -5.18 -9.88
CA ASP A 51 -5.89 -5.17 -11.28
C ASP A 51 -6.75 -6.40 -11.59
N GLN A 52 -6.31 -7.58 -11.15
CA GLN A 52 -7.09 -8.81 -11.28
C GLN A 52 -8.37 -8.77 -10.45
N HIS A 53 -8.30 -8.23 -9.23
CA HIS A 53 -9.46 -8.03 -8.36
C HIS A 53 -10.51 -7.10 -8.99
N GLY A 54 -10.08 -5.95 -9.52
CA GLY A 54 -10.94 -4.92 -10.10
C GLY A 54 -11.66 -5.39 -11.36
N LYS A 55 -11.05 -6.28 -12.14
CA LYS A 55 -11.70 -6.94 -13.30
C LYS A 55 -12.89 -7.79 -12.88
N ALA A 56 -12.81 -8.48 -11.74
CA ALA A 56 -13.89 -9.33 -11.24
C ALA A 56 -14.92 -8.54 -10.41
N LEU A 57 -14.47 -7.49 -9.72
CA LEU A 57 -15.22 -6.84 -8.64
C LEU A 57 -15.19 -5.31 -8.78
N ALA A 58 -15.48 -4.79 -9.97
CA ALA A 58 -15.47 -3.36 -10.32
C ALA A 58 -16.34 -2.45 -9.43
N LYS A 59 -17.17 -3.02 -8.54
CA LYS A 59 -18.00 -2.30 -7.58
C LYS A 59 -17.34 -2.11 -6.22
N HIS A 60 -16.13 -2.63 -6.02
CA HIS A 60 -15.47 -2.60 -4.74
C HIS A 60 -14.86 -1.22 -4.43
N ILE A 61 -15.09 -0.71 -3.22
CA ILE A 61 -14.41 0.49 -2.73
C ILE A 61 -12.97 0.12 -2.41
N VAL A 62 -12.05 0.61 -3.24
CA VAL A 62 -10.61 0.44 -3.08
C VAL A 62 -10.00 1.77 -2.66
N PHE A 63 -9.20 1.72 -1.60
CA PHE A 63 -8.40 2.84 -1.12
C PHE A 63 -6.97 2.65 -1.57
N GLU A 64 -6.36 3.71 -2.09
CA GLU A 64 -4.94 3.72 -2.43
C GLU A 64 -4.09 4.01 -1.18
N ARG A 65 -2.77 3.86 -1.29
CA ARG A 65 -1.82 4.26 -0.24
C ARG A 65 -1.93 5.73 0.16
N LYS A 66 -2.53 6.59 -0.67
CA LYS A 66 -2.83 7.99 -0.36
C LYS A 66 -3.93 8.15 0.70
N ASP A 67 -4.82 7.16 0.82
CA ASP A 67 -5.93 7.09 1.77
C ASP A 67 -5.62 6.09 2.90
N ILE A 68 -4.34 5.95 3.28
CA ILE A 68 -3.89 4.99 4.31
C ILE A 68 -4.55 5.21 5.67
N ASP A 69 -5.04 6.43 5.92
CA ASP A 69 -5.85 6.82 7.08
C ASP A 69 -7.20 6.08 7.17
N LYS A 70 -7.71 5.55 6.04
CA LYS A 70 -8.95 4.77 5.98
C LYS A 70 -8.72 3.26 6.05
N TRP A 71 -7.46 2.84 6.05
CA TRP A 71 -7.10 1.43 6.12
C TRP A 71 -7.26 0.95 7.57
N PRO A 72 -7.71 -0.30 7.79
CA PRO A 72 -7.78 -0.87 9.12
C PRO A 72 -6.37 -0.93 9.73
N VAL A 73 -6.26 -0.54 11.00
CA VAL A 73 -5.01 -0.52 11.78
C VAL A 73 -4.75 -1.84 12.49
#